data_AF-K7Z4Q7-F1
#
_entry.id   AF-K7Z4Q7-F1
#
_cell.length_a   1.000
_cell.length_b   1.000
_cell.length_c   1.000
_cell.angle_alpha   90.00
_cell.angle_beta   90.00
_cell.angle_gamma   90.00
#
_symmetry.space_group_name_H-M   'P 1'
#
loop_
_entity.id
_entity.type
_entity.pdbx_description
1 polymer ?
#
loop_
_entity_poly.entity_id
_entity_poly.type
_entity_poly.pdbx_seq_one_letter_code
_entity_poly.pdbx_strand_id
1 'polypeptide(L)'
;LQVPIAAQIIKGISEGCREANCALLGGETAEMPSVYAVGKYDIAGYCVGVLEENTDLPKFDRFEEGDLLIGLPSNGLHCAGYESIYELIQKLGVNMSDRSEFGDHTKTFGQEILQPTRIYVKDVLSLVNRNAIKAVVNITSGLIKSLFKIIPDDFETTIDFNNIEMPEVFGWLAGKGNLSNDTLLDNFNCGLGLVFVISKSNPVYQNIFDARIIGELKRKTGINEINILNFNAAVEKCAKKFYKPGYNSRTHVLSTNKFDNLKENLNKMTNTTLRSETFLTQNGQRLTRIPTHYKDPVLVIGTDGVGTKIKIAQQTNLNSTVGIDLTAMCEMI
;
A
#
# COMPACT_ATOMS: atom_id res chain seq x y z
N LEU A 1 -3.00 -19.23 20.81
CA LEU A 1 -3.85 -18.81 19.67
C LEU A 1 -5.06 -19.75 19.60
N GLN A 2 -6.26 -19.28 19.23
CA GLN A 2 -7.39 -20.20 19.03
C GLN A 2 -7.27 -20.83 17.64
N VAL A 3 -7.12 -22.16 17.57
CA VAL A 3 -6.91 -22.92 16.32
C VAL A 3 -7.91 -22.55 15.20
N PRO A 4 -9.23 -22.39 15.47
CA PRO A 4 -10.17 -22.00 14.42
C PRO A 4 -9.90 -20.63 13.79
N ILE A 5 -9.46 -19.66 14.60
CA ILE A 5 -9.12 -18.31 14.12
C ILE A 5 -7.86 -18.36 13.26
N ALA A 6 -6.85 -19.11 13.70
CA ALA A 6 -5.62 -19.31 12.93
C ALA A 6 -5.91 -19.90 11.55
N ALA A 7 -6.76 -20.92 11.49
CA ALA A 7 -7.14 -21.58 10.24
C ALA A 7 -7.86 -20.62 9.27
N GLN A 8 -8.69 -19.71 9.77
CA GLN A 8 -9.35 -18.69 8.95
C GLN A 8 -8.34 -17.68 8.37
N ILE A 9 -7.37 -17.24 9.16
CA ILE A 9 -6.31 -16.33 8.72
C ILE A 9 -5.47 -17.00 7.62
N ILE A 10 -5.01 -18.23 7.86
CA ILE A 10 -4.21 -19.00 6.89
C ILE A 10 -5.00 -19.24 5.60
N LYS A 11 -6.30 -19.52 5.70
CA LYS A 11 -7.17 -19.63 4.52
C LYS A 11 -7.18 -18.34 3.69
N GLY A 12 -7.33 -17.18 4.34
CA GLY A 12 -7.26 -15.88 3.67
C GLY A 12 -5.92 -15.62 2.99
N ILE A 13 -4.81 -15.97 3.64
CA ILE A 13 -3.46 -15.88 3.05
C ILE A 13 -3.36 -16.78 1.81
N SER A 14 -3.82 -18.03 1.89
CA SER A 14 -3.81 -18.98 0.78
C SER A 14 -4.65 -18.50 -0.42
N GLU A 15 -5.82 -17.91 -0.16
CA GLU A 15 -6.66 -17.31 -1.20
C GLU A 15 -5.97 -16.11 -1.86
N GLY A 16 -5.33 -15.24 -1.07
CA GLY A 16 -4.52 -14.14 -1.58
C GLY A 16 -3.35 -14.61 -2.45
N CYS A 17 -2.62 -15.66 -2.03
CA CYS A 17 -1.56 -16.26 -2.84
C CYS A 17 -2.08 -16.79 -4.18
N ARG A 18 -3.24 -17.46 -4.17
CA ARG A 18 -3.90 -17.96 -5.39
C ARG A 18 -4.30 -16.82 -6.33
N GLU A 19 -4.83 -15.72 -5.79
CA GLU A 19 -5.19 -14.55 -6.57
C GLU A 19 -3.95 -13.86 -7.17
N ALA A 20 -2.89 -13.73 -6.37
CA ALA A 20 -1.60 -13.16 -6.78
C ALA A 20 -0.78 -14.07 -7.71
N ASN A 21 -1.20 -15.32 -7.91
CA ASN A 21 -0.47 -16.34 -8.66
C ASN A 21 0.94 -16.60 -8.10
N CYS A 22 1.05 -16.69 -6.76
CA CYS A 22 2.28 -17.05 -6.07
C CYS A 22 2.09 -18.29 -5.17
N ALA A 23 3.20 -18.92 -4.81
CA ALA A 23 3.21 -20.06 -3.91
C ALA A 23 3.30 -19.62 -2.44
N LEU A 24 2.50 -20.26 -1.57
CA LEU A 24 2.67 -20.16 -0.12
C LEU A 24 3.71 -21.20 0.31
N LEU A 25 4.99 -20.79 0.40
CA LEU A 25 6.11 -21.71 0.66
C LEU A 25 6.23 -22.13 2.13
N GLY A 26 5.72 -21.31 3.05
CA GLY A 26 5.81 -21.58 4.47
C GLY A 26 5.31 -20.40 5.30
N GLY A 27 5.40 -20.56 6.61
CA GLY A 27 5.09 -19.53 7.59
C GLY A 27 5.37 -20.05 8.99
N GLU A 28 5.64 -19.13 9.91
CA GLU A 28 5.94 -19.44 11.31
C GLU A 28 4.77 -19.00 12.19
N THR A 29 4.46 -19.79 13.23
CA THR A 29 3.44 -19.41 14.22
C THR A 29 4.06 -19.35 15.61
N ALA A 30 4.31 -18.14 16.09
CA ALA A 30 4.87 -17.92 17.42
C ALA A 30 3.77 -17.57 18.44
N GLU A 31 3.61 -18.40 19.48
CA GLU A 31 2.75 -18.06 20.61
C GLU A 31 3.56 -17.28 21.68
N MET A 32 3.17 -16.02 21.94
CA MET A 32 3.87 -15.16 22.90
C MET A 32 2.92 -14.57 23.96
N PRO A 33 2.47 -15.35 24.96
CA PRO A 33 1.54 -14.88 26.00
C PRO A 33 2.07 -13.71 26.83
N SER A 34 3.39 -13.60 26.96
CA SER A 34 4.04 -12.50 27.69
C SER A 34 4.11 -11.20 26.89
N VAL A 35 3.92 -11.24 25.56
CA VAL A 35 4.01 -10.08 24.67
C VAL A 35 2.61 -9.62 24.25
N TYR A 36 1.74 -10.54 23.85
CA TYR A 36 0.37 -10.24 23.41
C TYR A 36 -0.66 -10.63 24.46
N ALA A 37 -1.62 -9.74 24.70
CA ALA A 37 -2.78 -10.06 25.54
C ALA A 37 -3.65 -11.15 24.88
N VAL A 38 -4.44 -11.86 25.68
CA VAL A 38 -5.36 -12.89 25.18
C VAL A 38 -6.27 -12.30 24.09
N GLY A 39 -6.33 -12.98 22.95
CA GLY A 39 -7.12 -12.55 21.79
C GLY A 39 -6.43 -11.54 20.87
N LYS A 40 -5.23 -11.06 21.21
CA LYS A 40 -4.41 -10.21 20.33
C LYS A 40 -3.41 -11.06 19.56
N TYR A 41 -3.21 -10.72 18.30
CA TYR A 41 -2.27 -11.38 17.40
C TYR A 41 -1.71 -10.34 16.42
N ASP A 42 -0.57 -10.69 15.82
CA ASP A 42 0.11 -9.90 14.82
C ASP A 42 0.40 -10.79 13.60
N ILE A 43 0.41 -10.19 12.42
CA ILE A 43 0.59 -10.90 11.16
C ILE A 43 1.64 -10.15 10.36
N ALA A 44 2.75 -10.83 10.09
CA ALA A 44 3.78 -10.37 9.18
C ALA A 44 3.80 -11.27 7.94
N GLY A 45 3.92 -10.64 6.77
CA GLY A 45 4.04 -11.33 5.48
C GLY A 45 5.34 -10.94 4.79
N TYR A 46 5.94 -11.89 4.09
CA TYR A 46 7.12 -11.68 3.26
C TYR A 46 6.89 -12.28 1.87
N CYS A 47 7.30 -11.55 0.84
CA CYS A 47 7.17 -11.97 -0.55
C CYS A 47 8.52 -11.80 -1.26
N VAL A 48 8.89 -12.78 -2.09
CA VAL A 48 10.06 -12.71 -2.98
C VAL A 48 9.56 -12.71 -4.41
N GLY A 49 10.08 -11.78 -5.21
CA GLY A 49 9.86 -11.70 -6.65
C GLY A 49 11.19 -11.78 -7.40
N VAL A 50 11.11 -12.20 -8.66
CA VAL A 50 12.25 -12.23 -9.60
C VAL A 50 11.90 -11.36 -10.79
N LEU A 51 12.89 -10.66 -11.31
CA LEU A 51 12.79 -9.84 -12.52
C LEU A 51 14.04 -10.05 -13.38
N GLU A 52 13.88 -9.84 -14.68
CA GLU A 52 14.98 -9.89 -15.63
C GLU A 52 15.87 -8.66 -15.48
N GLU A 53 17.16 -8.80 -15.80
CA GLU A 53 18.07 -7.68 -15.67
C GLU A 53 17.61 -6.49 -16.53
N ASN A 54 17.67 -5.29 -15.94
CA ASN A 54 17.21 -4.03 -16.55
C ASN A 54 15.70 -3.90 -16.78
N THR A 55 14.84 -4.78 -16.24
CA THR A 55 13.37 -4.59 -16.26
C THR A 55 12.80 -4.01 -14.97
N ASP A 56 13.67 -3.58 -14.04
CA ASP A 56 13.28 -2.88 -12.82
C ASP A 56 12.57 -1.56 -13.12
N LEU A 57 11.62 -1.19 -12.26
CA LEU A 57 10.84 0.05 -12.36
C LEU A 57 11.11 0.93 -11.14
N PRO A 58 11.08 2.27 -11.29
CA PRO A 58 10.74 3.03 -12.49
C PRO A 58 11.92 3.22 -13.47
N LYS A 59 11.58 3.57 -14.72
CA LYS A 59 12.47 3.98 -15.81
C LYS A 59 12.24 5.46 -16.16
N PHE A 60 12.68 6.37 -15.31
CA PHE A 60 12.54 7.82 -15.51
C PHE A 60 13.21 8.32 -16.79
N ASP A 61 14.29 7.65 -17.22
CA ASP A 61 14.97 7.91 -18.50
C ASP A 61 14.07 7.72 -19.73
N ARG A 62 12.94 7.00 -19.59
CA ARG A 62 11.96 6.78 -20.66
C ARG A 62 10.79 7.75 -20.63
N PHE A 63 10.71 8.66 -19.66
CA PHE A 63 9.56 9.55 -19.50
C PHE A 63 9.55 10.61 -20.60
N GLU A 64 8.37 10.85 -21.16
CA GLU A 64 8.13 11.80 -22.24
C GLU A 64 6.94 12.68 -21.89
N GLU A 65 6.96 13.93 -22.36
CA GLU A 65 5.78 14.78 -22.27
C GLU A 65 4.61 14.15 -23.06
N GLY A 66 3.44 14.10 -22.44
CA GLY A 66 2.25 13.44 -22.96
C GLY A 66 2.05 12.00 -22.49
N ASP A 67 3.00 11.41 -21.76
CA ASP A 67 2.81 10.10 -21.13
C ASP A 67 1.57 10.09 -20.22
N LEU A 68 0.89 8.94 -20.17
CA LEU A 68 -0.39 8.82 -19.48
C LEU A 68 -0.22 8.16 -18.12
N LEU A 69 -0.87 8.73 -17.11
CA LEU A 69 -1.07 8.09 -15.81
C LEU A 69 -2.37 7.30 -15.86
N ILE A 70 -2.25 6.01 -15.61
CA ILE A 70 -3.38 5.09 -15.52
C ILE A 70 -3.61 4.71 -14.07
N GLY A 71 -4.82 4.92 -13.58
CA GLY A 71 -5.27 4.51 -12.26
C GLY A 71 -6.14 3.25 -12.32
N LEU A 72 -5.88 2.32 -11.42
CA LEU A 72 -6.75 1.19 -11.11
C LEU A 72 -7.52 1.46 -9.82
N PRO A 73 -8.83 1.17 -9.78
CA PRO A 73 -9.66 1.46 -8.62
C PRO A 73 -9.28 0.58 -7.42
N SER A 74 -9.40 1.15 -6.23
CA SER A 74 -9.29 0.45 -4.95
C SER A 74 -10.61 -0.22 -4.57
N ASN A 75 -10.55 -1.29 -3.78
CA ASN A 75 -11.75 -1.86 -3.15
C ASN A 75 -12.23 -1.07 -1.92
N GLY A 76 -11.61 0.06 -1.58
CA GLY A 76 -11.89 0.81 -0.36
C GLY A 76 -10.61 1.29 0.30
N LEU A 77 -10.48 1.09 1.61
CA LEU A 77 -9.37 1.63 2.42
C LEU A 77 -8.06 0.85 2.29
N HIS A 78 -8.10 -0.35 1.72
CA HIS A 78 -6.98 -1.28 1.66
C HIS A 78 -6.44 -1.61 3.06
N CYS A 79 -5.17 -1.30 3.35
CA CYS A 79 -4.53 -1.56 4.64
C CYS A 79 -4.05 -0.27 5.34
N ALA A 80 -4.56 0.90 4.94
CA ALA A 80 -4.07 2.20 5.43
C ALA A 80 -5.04 2.91 6.38
N GLY A 81 -4.49 3.55 7.41
CA GLY A 81 -5.23 4.44 8.31
C GLY A 81 -6.16 3.77 9.33
N TYR A 82 -6.14 2.44 9.46
CA TYR A 82 -7.09 1.71 10.31
C TYR A 82 -7.04 2.08 11.80
N GLU A 83 -5.88 2.47 12.33
CA GLU A 83 -5.76 2.96 13.72
C GLU A 83 -6.62 4.22 13.92
N SER A 84 -6.43 5.22 13.06
CA SER A 84 -7.18 6.47 13.11
C SER A 84 -8.67 6.27 12.82
N ILE A 85 -9.01 5.35 11.91
CA ILE A 85 -10.39 4.97 11.62
C ILE A 85 -11.04 4.29 12.83
N TYR A 86 -10.32 3.41 13.52
CA TYR A 86 -10.81 2.72 14.71
C TYR A 86 -11.11 3.71 15.84
N GLU A 87 -10.20 4.64 16.12
CA GLU A 87 -10.45 5.73 17.08
C GLU A 87 -11.67 6.58 16.68
N LEU A 88 -11.83 6.87 15.39
CA LEU A 88 -12.95 7.64 14.87
C LEU A 88 -14.28 6.90 15.07
N ILE A 89 -14.32 5.60 14.80
CA ILE A 89 -15.51 4.75 15.00
C ILE A 89 -15.93 4.75 16.47
N GLN A 90 -14.97 4.63 17.38
CA GLN A 90 -15.22 4.71 18.82
C GLN A 90 -15.80 6.07 19.22
N LYS A 91 -15.21 7.18 18.74
CA LYS A 91 -15.71 8.54 19.00
C LYS A 91 -17.12 8.77 18.46
N LEU A 92 -17.44 8.18 17.32
CA LEU A 92 -18.76 8.28 16.69
C LEU A 92 -19.80 7.33 17.30
N GLY A 93 -19.39 6.38 18.14
CA GLY A 93 -20.27 5.39 18.75
C GLY A 93 -20.88 4.41 17.73
N VAL A 94 -20.21 4.17 16.60
CA VAL A 94 -20.72 3.26 15.57
C VAL A 94 -20.43 1.81 15.95
N ASN A 95 -21.44 0.95 15.90
CA ASN A 95 -21.29 -0.47 16.19
C ASN A 95 -20.95 -1.24 14.91
N MET A 96 -19.86 -2.03 14.95
CA MET A 96 -19.38 -2.82 13.81
C MET A 96 -20.38 -3.89 13.33
N SER A 97 -21.32 -4.29 14.20
CA SER A 97 -22.33 -5.30 13.89
C SER A 97 -23.59 -4.72 13.23
N ASP A 98 -23.74 -3.39 13.22
CA ASP A 98 -24.88 -2.74 12.58
C ASP A 98 -24.78 -2.88 11.06
N ARG A 99 -25.91 -2.67 10.36
CA ARG A 99 -25.92 -2.60 8.90
C ARG A 99 -25.01 -1.48 8.40
N SER A 100 -24.27 -1.75 7.33
CA SER A 100 -23.37 -0.74 6.77
C SER A 100 -24.13 0.48 6.27
N GLU A 101 -23.58 1.66 6.54
CA GLU A 101 -24.08 2.95 6.06
C GLU A 101 -23.53 3.30 4.66
N PHE A 102 -22.53 2.58 4.19
CA PHE A 102 -21.86 2.77 2.90
C PHE A 102 -21.65 1.44 2.18
N GLY A 103 -21.51 1.47 0.87
CA GLY A 103 -21.25 0.28 0.06
C GLY A 103 -22.44 -0.69 0.06
N ASP A 104 -22.19 -1.96 0.37
CA ASP A 104 -23.25 -2.98 0.40
C ASP A 104 -24.05 -2.95 1.72
N HIS A 105 -25.24 -2.36 1.67
CA HIS A 105 -26.17 -2.27 2.81
C HIS A 105 -26.70 -3.63 3.30
N THR A 106 -26.47 -4.72 2.56
CA THR A 106 -26.80 -6.09 3.03
C THR A 106 -25.72 -6.67 3.96
N LYS A 107 -24.57 -6.00 4.07
CA LYS A 107 -23.48 -6.38 4.97
C LYS A 107 -23.47 -5.55 6.24
N THR A 108 -22.70 -5.99 7.23
CA THR A 108 -22.44 -5.20 8.43
C THR A 108 -21.39 -4.12 8.16
N PHE A 109 -21.37 -3.08 8.99
CA PHE A 109 -20.34 -2.04 8.94
C PHE A 109 -18.93 -2.64 9.00
N GLY A 110 -18.72 -3.63 9.88
CA GLY A 110 -17.45 -4.34 10.00
C GLY A 110 -17.05 -5.09 8.72
N GLN A 111 -18.01 -5.69 8.00
CA GLN A 111 -17.72 -6.39 6.75
C GLN A 111 -17.31 -5.45 5.63
N GLU A 112 -17.97 -4.29 5.50
CA GLU A 112 -17.63 -3.30 4.48
C GLU A 112 -16.30 -2.60 4.79
N ILE A 113 -16.04 -2.26 6.06
CA ILE A 113 -14.79 -1.59 6.40
C ILE A 113 -13.57 -2.53 6.36
N LEU A 114 -13.77 -3.84 6.49
CA LEU A 114 -12.72 -4.86 6.36
C LEU A 114 -12.62 -5.44 4.94
N GLN A 115 -13.18 -4.75 3.94
CA GLN A 115 -13.09 -5.20 2.56
C GLN A 115 -11.61 -5.42 2.16
N PRO A 116 -11.25 -6.62 1.65
CA PRO A 116 -9.86 -6.94 1.33
C PRO A 116 -9.25 -6.02 0.26
N THR A 117 -7.97 -5.71 0.43
CA THR A 117 -7.15 -5.03 -0.59
C THR A 117 -7.19 -5.79 -1.91
N ARG A 118 -7.43 -5.08 -3.02
CA ARG A 118 -7.39 -5.68 -4.37
C ARG A 118 -5.97 -6.10 -4.73
N ILE A 119 -5.81 -7.27 -5.34
CA ILE A 119 -4.53 -7.77 -5.81
C ILE A 119 -4.38 -7.47 -7.31
N TYR A 120 -3.44 -6.60 -7.66
CA TYR A 120 -3.26 -6.08 -9.02
C TYR A 120 -2.29 -6.88 -9.89
N VAL A 121 -1.70 -7.97 -9.38
CA VAL A 121 -0.60 -8.68 -10.06
C VAL A 121 -1.00 -9.15 -11.44
N LYS A 122 -2.18 -9.75 -11.60
CA LYS A 122 -2.65 -10.26 -12.91
C LYS A 122 -2.89 -9.13 -13.92
N ASP A 123 -3.39 -7.99 -13.46
CA ASP A 123 -3.67 -6.82 -14.30
C ASP A 123 -2.35 -6.22 -14.84
N VAL A 124 -1.31 -6.17 -14.00
CA VAL A 124 -0.10 -5.39 -14.28
C VAL A 124 1.06 -6.24 -14.83
N LEU A 125 1.19 -7.50 -14.40
CA LEU A 125 2.37 -8.34 -14.73
C LEU A 125 2.54 -8.52 -16.24
N SER A 126 1.43 -8.65 -16.98
CA SER A 126 1.48 -8.78 -18.44
C SER A 126 2.06 -7.53 -19.12
N LEU A 127 1.80 -6.34 -18.58
CA LEU A 127 2.31 -5.08 -19.09
C LEU A 127 3.79 -4.87 -18.74
N VAL A 128 4.18 -5.29 -17.52
CA VAL A 128 5.59 -5.30 -17.09
C VAL A 128 6.42 -6.20 -17.99
N ASN A 129 5.96 -7.43 -18.25
CA ASN A 129 6.67 -8.39 -19.11
C ASN A 129 6.81 -7.91 -20.56
N ARG A 130 5.92 -7.02 -21.02
CA ARG A 130 5.97 -6.41 -22.35
C ARG A 130 6.76 -5.10 -22.38
N ASN A 131 7.41 -4.71 -21.27
CA ASN A 131 8.09 -3.43 -21.10
C ASN A 131 7.20 -2.21 -21.45
N ALA A 132 5.89 -2.32 -21.24
CA ALA A 132 4.94 -1.29 -21.63
C ALA A 132 4.72 -0.21 -20.55
N ILE A 133 5.16 -0.48 -19.32
CA ILE A 133 5.07 0.43 -18.18
C ILE A 133 6.42 1.10 -17.95
N LYS A 134 6.39 2.42 -17.75
CA LYS A 134 7.57 3.25 -17.41
C LYS A 134 7.75 3.36 -15.89
N ALA A 135 6.66 3.36 -15.11
CA ALA A 135 6.68 3.35 -13.66
C ALA A 135 5.37 2.80 -13.09
N VAL A 136 5.40 2.24 -11.87
CA VAL A 136 4.21 1.74 -11.16
C VAL A 136 4.33 2.01 -9.66
N VAL A 137 3.22 2.35 -9.02
CA VAL A 137 3.13 2.52 -7.58
C VAL A 137 1.81 1.99 -7.03
N ASN A 138 1.90 1.27 -5.91
CA ASN A 138 0.74 0.91 -5.11
C ASN A 138 0.42 2.05 -4.15
N ILE A 139 -0.84 2.49 -4.13
CA ILE A 139 -1.28 3.56 -3.24
C ILE A 139 -1.69 2.97 -1.90
N THR A 140 -0.84 3.17 -0.90
CA THR A 140 -1.05 2.65 0.45
C THR A 140 -1.51 3.77 1.39
N SER A 141 -0.59 4.42 2.10
CA SER A 141 -0.88 5.48 3.07
C SER A 141 -0.66 6.87 2.48
N GLY A 142 -1.60 7.29 1.63
CA GLY A 142 -1.62 8.62 1.00
C GLY A 142 -1.37 8.58 -0.50
N LEU A 143 -2.28 9.20 -1.25
CA LEU A 143 -2.25 9.29 -2.70
C LEU A 143 -1.05 10.13 -3.17
N ILE A 144 -0.93 11.34 -2.64
CA ILE A 144 0.07 12.32 -3.06
C ILE A 144 1.49 11.80 -2.77
N LYS A 145 1.73 11.33 -1.54
CA LYS A 145 3.01 10.74 -1.12
C LYS A 145 3.43 9.54 -1.97
N SER A 146 2.46 8.76 -2.47
CA SER A 146 2.75 7.59 -3.31
C SER A 146 3.12 8.01 -4.73
N LEU A 147 2.41 8.98 -5.30
CA LEU A 147 2.67 9.47 -6.65
C LEU A 147 4.03 10.16 -6.78
N PHE A 148 4.48 10.90 -5.76
CA PHE A 148 5.84 11.49 -5.73
C PHE A 148 6.96 10.45 -5.89
N LYS A 149 6.71 9.16 -5.63
CA LYS A 149 7.73 8.11 -5.81
C LYS A 149 7.95 7.70 -7.27
N ILE A 150 7.05 8.11 -8.17
CA ILE A 150 7.07 7.71 -9.59
C ILE A 150 6.98 8.88 -10.56
N ILE A 151 6.82 10.11 -10.08
CA ILE A 151 6.87 11.32 -10.89
C ILE A 151 8.20 12.03 -10.61
N PRO A 152 9.10 12.16 -11.60
CA PRO A 152 10.37 12.86 -11.42
C PRO A 152 10.22 14.39 -11.40
N ASP A 153 11.17 15.08 -10.77
CA ASP A 153 11.14 16.52 -10.46
C ASP A 153 10.98 17.45 -11.68
N ASP A 154 11.33 16.98 -12.89
CA ASP A 154 11.25 17.73 -14.14
C ASP A 154 9.89 17.60 -14.86
N PHE A 155 8.97 16.82 -14.29
CA PHE A 155 7.61 16.66 -14.78
C PHE A 155 6.57 17.16 -13.78
N GLU A 156 5.42 17.55 -14.31
CA GLU A 156 4.21 17.80 -13.56
C GLU A 156 3.05 16.97 -14.13
N THR A 157 2.08 16.66 -13.29
CA THR A 157 0.84 15.99 -13.71
C THR A 157 -0.37 16.62 -13.04
N THR A 158 -1.51 16.53 -13.73
CA THR A 158 -2.80 16.90 -13.18
C THR A 158 -3.70 15.68 -13.10
N ILE A 159 -4.21 15.39 -11.89
CA ILE A 159 -5.11 14.27 -11.63
C ILE A 159 -6.54 14.81 -11.49
N ASP A 160 -7.44 14.36 -12.38
CA ASP A 160 -8.84 14.75 -12.36
C ASP A 160 -9.73 13.68 -11.72
N PHE A 161 -10.32 14.01 -10.58
CA PHE A 161 -11.24 13.14 -9.85
C PHE A 161 -12.63 13.00 -10.50
N ASN A 162 -12.94 13.70 -11.59
CA ASN A 162 -14.14 13.40 -12.39
C ASN A 162 -14.05 12.03 -13.07
N ASN A 163 -12.85 11.55 -13.35
CA ASN A 163 -12.61 10.26 -14.02
C ASN A 163 -12.37 9.11 -13.03
N ILE A 164 -12.47 9.38 -11.72
CA ILE A 164 -12.20 8.43 -10.65
C ILE A 164 -13.49 8.18 -9.89
N GLU A 165 -13.88 6.91 -9.80
CA GLU A 165 -14.98 6.50 -8.94
C GLU A 165 -14.46 6.36 -7.50
N MET A 166 -14.90 7.25 -6.63
CA MET A 166 -14.51 7.25 -5.22
C MET A 166 -15.45 6.34 -4.41
N PRO A 167 -14.93 5.28 -3.76
CA PRO A 167 -15.72 4.44 -2.87
C PRO A 167 -16.42 5.23 -1.76
N GLU A 168 -17.63 4.82 -1.42
CA GLU A 168 -18.49 5.56 -0.49
C GLU A 168 -17.92 5.69 0.93
N VAL A 169 -17.00 4.79 1.32
CA VAL A 169 -16.30 4.86 2.61
C VAL A 169 -15.54 6.19 2.77
N PHE A 170 -15.01 6.77 1.70
CA PHE A 170 -14.36 8.08 1.77
C PHE A 170 -15.37 9.21 2.00
N GLY A 171 -16.58 9.09 1.44
CA GLY A 171 -17.69 9.98 1.73
C GLY A 171 -18.14 9.88 3.18
N TRP A 172 -18.18 8.66 3.74
CA TRP A 172 -18.48 8.43 5.15
C TRP A 172 -17.43 9.07 6.07
N LEU A 173 -16.14 8.89 5.76
CA LEU A 173 -15.03 9.53 6.49
C LEU A 173 -15.09 11.05 6.41
N ALA A 174 -15.38 11.62 5.24
CA ALA A 174 -15.52 13.06 5.06
C ALA A 174 -16.75 13.63 5.78
N GLY A 175 -17.92 13.01 5.60
CA GLY A 175 -19.19 13.53 6.10
C GLY A 175 -19.44 13.21 7.58
N LYS A 176 -19.44 11.92 7.94
CA LYS A 176 -19.68 11.48 9.32
C LYS A 176 -18.43 11.64 10.18
N GLY A 177 -17.26 11.36 9.61
CA GLY A 177 -15.96 11.50 10.27
C GLY A 177 -15.39 12.92 10.31
N ASN A 178 -15.99 13.85 9.56
CA ASN A 178 -15.57 15.25 9.44
C ASN A 178 -14.10 15.45 9.02
N LEU A 179 -13.53 14.51 8.26
CA LEU A 179 -12.13 14.59 7.79
C LEU A 179 -11.95 15.65 6.71
N SER A 180 -10.87 16.43 6.79
CA SER A 180 -10.49 17.39 5.75
C SER A 180 -10.05 16.71 4.46
N ASN A 181 -10.14 17.42 3.33
CA ASN A 181 -9.69 16.89 2.04
C ASN A 181 -8.20 16.55 2.02
N ASP A 182 -7.38 17.41 2.60
CA ASP A 182 -5.94 17.19 2.71
C ASP A 182 -5.65 15.94 3.54
N THR A 183 -6.39 15.76 4.64
CA THR A 183 -6.30 14.54 5.46
C THR A 183 -6.63 13.29 4.66
N LEU A 184 -7.63 13.34 3.78
CA LEU A 184 -7.96 12.20 2.94
C LEU A 184 -6.82 11.87 1.97
N LEU A 185 -6.32 12.88 1.24
CA LEU A 185 -5.25 12.75 0.26
C LEU A 185 -3.92 12.29 0.86
N ASP A 186 -3.60 12.74 2.07
CA ASP A 186 -2.34 12.45 2.74
C ASP A 186 -2.29 11.07 3.39
N ASN A 187 -3.46 10.49 3.69
CA ASN A 187 -3.56 9.28 4.50
C ASN A 187 -4.14 8.08 3.78
N PHE A 188 -4.93 8.31 2.74
CA PHE A 188 -5.67 7.26 2.06
C PHE A 188 -5.44 7.30 0.55
N ASN A 189 -5.95 6.26 -0.10
CA ASN A 189 -5.83 6.05 -1.53
C ASN A 189 -6.91 6.79 -2.35
N CYS A 190 -7.98 7.24 -1.68
CA CYS A 190 -9.10 8.00 -2.24
C CYS A 190 -9.77 7.37 -3.47
N GLY A 191 -9.75 6.05 -3.60
CA GLY A 191 -10.37 5.32 -4.71
C GLY A 191 -9.37 4.80 -5.74
N LEU A 192 -8.10 5.21 -5.69
CA LEU A 192 -7.05 4.70 -6.57
C LEU A 192 -6.16 3.74 -5.81
N GLY A 193 -6.18 2.45 -6.14
CA GLY A 193 -5.33 1.48 -5.45
C GLY A 193 -3.95 1.29 -6.08
N LEU A 194 -3.84 1.42 -7.40
CA LEU A 194 -2.56 1.32 -8.10
C LEU A 194 -2.51 2.33 -9.25
N VAL A 195 -1.36 2.96 -9.46
CA VAL A 195 -1.12 3.89 -10.56
C VAL A 195 0.12 3.49 -11.32
N PHE A 196 0.06 3.55 -12.65
CA PHE A 196 1.23 3.30 -13.51
C PHE A 196 1.29 4.28 -14.68
N VAL A 197 2.49 4.48 -15.21
CA VAL A 197 2.79 5.40 -16.32
C VAL A 197 3.08 4.60 -17.58
N ILE A 198 2.47 5.00 -18.70
CA ILE A 198 2.67 4.40 -20.02
C ILE A 198 2.92 5.47 -21.09
N SER A 199 3.49 5.06 -22.23
CA SER A 199 3.56 5.94 -23.40
C SER A 199 2.17 6.19 -23.99
N LYS A 200 1.91 7.45 -24.38
CA LYS A 200 0.70 7.85 -25.14
C LYS A 200 0.50 7.03 -26.41
N SER A 201 1.60 6.65 -27.05
CA SER A 201 1.62 5.86 -28.29
C SER A 201 1.20 4.40 -28.10
N ASN A 202 1.17 3.91 -26.85
CA ASN A 202 0.95 2.50 -26.54
C ASN A 202 -0.16 2.32 -25.49
N PRO A 203 -1.45 2.43 -25.88
CA PRO A 203 -2.59 2.40 -24.97
C PRO A 203 -2.96 0.99 -24.49
N VAL A 204 -1.97 0.17 -24.10
CA VAL A 204 -2.16 -1.22 -23.65
C VAL A 204 -3.07 -1.38 -22.43
N TYR A 205 -3.27 -0.31 -21.67
CA TYR A 205 -4.15 -0.29 -20.49
C TYR A 205 -5.61 -0.60 -20.82
N GLN A 206 -6.05 -0.43 -22.07
CA GLN A 206 -7.43 -0.69 -22.50
C GLN A 206 -7.86 -2.16 -22.29
N ASN A 207 -6.91 -3.08 -22.16
CA ASN A 207 -7.19 -4.50 -21.88
C ASN A 207 -7.41 -4.77 -20.39
N ILE A 208 -7.09 -3.82 -19.51
CA ILE A 208 -7.32 -3.96 -18.07
C ILE A 208 -8.73 -3.48 -17.79
N PHE A 209 -9.56 -4.38 -17.27
CA PHE A 209 -10.89 -4.04 -16.78
C PHE A 209 -10.78 -2.89 -15.78
N ASP A 210 -11.72 -1.93 -15.83
CA ASP A 210 -11.81 -0.76 -14.93
C ASP A 210 -10.63 0.24 -14.87
N ALA A 211 -9.57 0.06 -15.65
CA ALA A 211 -8.51 1.05 -15.78
C ALA A 211 -9.00 2.39 -16.34
N ARG A 212 -8.49 3.50 -15.81
CA ARG A 212 -8.83 4.86 -16.24
C ARG A 212 -7.59 5.71 -16.44
N ILE A 213 -7.60 6.57 -17.46
CA ILE A 213 -6.63 7.67 -17.53
C ILE A 213 -7.01 8.66 -16.44
N ILE A 214 -6.08 8.90 -15.52
CA ILE A 214 -6.27 9.83 -14.41
C ILE A 214 -5.51 11.14 -14.61
N GLY A 215 -4.48 11.14 -15.47
CA GLY A 215 -3.66 12.31 -15.75
C GLY A 215 -2.73 12.11 -16.94
N GLU A 216 -2.06 13.19 -17.33
CA GLU A 216 -1.07 13.25 -18.40
C GLU A 216 0.15 14.02 -17.89
N LEU A 217 1.35 13.49 -18.16
CA LEU A 217 2.61 14.11 -17.80
C LEU A 217 2.92 15.30 -18.71
N LYS A 218 3.36 16.39 -18.10
CA LYS A 218 3.83 17.60 -18.77
C LYS A 218 5.18 17.99 -18.24
N ARG A 219 5.95 18.76 -19.01
CA ARG A 219 7.16 19.38 -18.47
C ARG A 219 6.79 20.36 -17.37
N LYS A 220 7.50 20.28 -16.24
CA LYS A 220 7.23 21.14 -15.09
C LYS A 220 7.44 22.61 -15.47
N THR A 221 6.40 23.42 -15.31
CA THR A 221 6.42 24.87 -15.53
C THR A 221 6.15 25.64 -14.25
N GLY A 222 5.50 25.00 -13.28
CA GLY A 222 5.16 25.58 -11.98
C GLY A 222 5.98 25.04 -10.81
N ILE A 223 5.52 25.39 -9.60
CA ILE A 223 6.14 24.97 -8.34
C ILE A 223 5.70 23.53 -7.97
N ASN A 224 4.46 23.16 -8.30
CA ASN A 224 3.85 21.89 -7.91
C ASN A 224 4.05 20.81 -8.98
N GLU A 225 4.54 19.65 -8.58
CA GLU A 225 4.67 18.46 -9.46
C GLU A 225 3.34 17.73 -9.66
N ILE A 226 2.45 17.77 -8.66
CA ILE A 226 1.18 17.03 -8.71
C ILE A 226 0.04 18.00 -8.36
N ASN A 227 -0.84 18.22 -9.32
CA ASN A 227 -2.04 19.04 -9.15
C ASN A 227 -3.28 18.15 -9.09
N ILE A 228 -4.16 18.38 -8.12
CA ILE A 228 -5.40 17.62 -7.97
C ILE A 228 -6.60 18.51 -8.35
N LEU A 229 -7.41 18.06 -9.31
CA LEU A 229 -8.63 18.72 -9.74
C LEU A 229 -9.87 17.96 -9.29
N ASN A 230 -10.94 18.71 -9.05
CA ASN A 230 -12.29 18.21 -8.75
C ASN A 230 -12.42 17.28 -7.53
N PHE A 231 -11.36 17.12 -6.73
CA PHE A 231 -11.39 16.27 -5.53
C PHE A 231 -12.47 16.69 -4.53
N ASN A 232 -12.58 17.99 -4.25
CA ASN A 232 -13.60 18.48 -3.33
C ASN A 232 -15.02 18.15 -3.82
N ALA A 233 -15.28 18.28 -5.13
CA ALA A 233 -16.56 17.95 -5.74
C ALA A 233 -16.84 16.43 -5.68
N ALA A 234 -15.82 15.60 -5.92
CA ALA A 234 -15.93 14.15 -5.81
C ALA A 234 -16.24 13.70 -4.37
N VAL A 235 -15.51 14.25 -3.38
CA VAL A 235 -15.78 13.99 -1.95
C VAL A 235 -17.18 14.49 -1.56
N GLU A 236 -17.57 15.69 -2.00
CA GLU A 236 -18.89 16.25 -1.69
C GLU A 236 -20.01 15.40 -2.28
N LYS A 237 -19.83 14.85 -3.49
CA LYS A 237 -20.81 13.96 -4.14
C LYS A 237 -21.08 12.72 -3.29
N CYS A 238 -20.06 12.09 -2.69
CA CYS A 238 -20.24 10.89 -1.87
C CYS A 238 -20.53 11.20 -0.38
N ALA A 239 -20.09 12.35 0.14
CA ALA A 239 -20.27 12.74 1.54
C ALA A 239 -21.66 13.29 1.87
N LYS A 240 -22.40 13.82 0.87
CA LYS A 240 -23.71 14.47 1.05
C LYS A 240 -24.69 13.73 1.94
N LYS A 241 -24.76 12.40 1.80
CA LYS A 241 -25.70 11.55 2.56
C LYS A 241 -25.29 11.30 4.02
N PHE A 242 -24.06 11.66 4.39
CA PHE A 242 -23.48 11.42 5.71
C PHE A 242 -23.37 12.69 6.56
N TYR A 243 -23.63 13.87 6.01
CA TYR A 243 -23.55 15.10 6.78
C TYR A 243 -24.63 15.18 7.85
N LYS A 244 -24.19 15.59 9.05
CA LYS A 244 -25.10 16.01 10.09
C LYS A 244 -25.63 17.42 9.78
N PRO A 245 -26.91 17.71 10.05
CA PRO A 245 -27.44 19.07 9.95
C PRO A 245 -26.59 20.03 10.81
N GLY A 246 -26.07 21.10 10.20
CA GLY A 246 -25.28 22.14 10.90
C GLY A 246 -23.75 21.94 10.92
N TYR A 247 -23.21 20.88 10.31
CA TYR A 247 -21.76 20.68 10.14
C TYR A 247 -21.33 21.03 8.70
N ASN A 248 -20.72 22.21 8.52
CA ASN A 248 -20.27 22.69 7.21
C ASN A 248 -18.74 22.82 7.08
N SER A 249 -17.95 22.42 8.09
CA SER A 249 -16.50 22.63 8.08
C SER A 249 -15.74 21.33 8.36
N ARG A 250 -15.17 20.74 7.31
CA ARG A 250 -14.32 19.55 7.32
C ARG A 250 -12.95 19.88 7.96
N THR A 251 -12.89 19.92 9.28
CA THR A 251 -11.72 20.41 10.02
C THR A 251 -10.90 19.33 10.71
N HIS A 252 -11.37 18.09 10.75
CA HIS A 252 -10.64 17.05 11.47
C HIS A 252 -9.41 16.60 10.67
N VAL A 253 -8.24 16.73 11.30
CA VAL A 253 -6.95 16.32 10.75
C VAL A 253 -6.46 15.10 11.51
N LEU A 254 -6.12 14.04 10.79
CA LEU A 254 -5.51 12.85 11.38
C LEU A 254 -4.00 13.07 11.59
N SER A 255 -3.52 12.77 12.79
CA SER A 255 -2.10 12.88 13.16
C SER A 255 -1.34 11.57 12.89
N THR A 256 -1.17 11.21 11.62
CA THR A 256 -0.48 9.96 11.23
C THR A 256 1.03 10.13 11.07
N ASN A 257 1.54 11.37 11.00
CA ASN A 257 2.94 11.70 10.71
C ASN A 257 3.95 11.36 11.84
N LYS A 258 3.54 10.67 12.92
CA LYS A 258 4.44 10.42 14.08
C LYS A 258 5.67 9.54 13.75
N PHE A 259 5.65 8.79 12.64
CA PHE A 259 6.70 7.80 12.34
C PHE A 259 7.38 7.94 10.97
N ASP A 260 7.00 8.91 10.14
CA ASP A 260 7.60 9.07 8.81
C ASP A 260 9.08 9.48 8.91
N ASN A 261 9.41 10.39 9.83
CA ASN A 261 10.80 10.78 10.12
C ASN A 261 11.67 9.60 10.59
N LEU A 262 11.09 8.64 11.32
CA LEU A 262 11.83 7.47 11.78
C LEU A 262 12.17 6.55 10.62
N LYS A 263 11.23 6.31 9.70
CA LYS A 263 11.44 5.49 8.51
C LYS A 263 12.53 6.08 7.62
N GLU A 264 12.50 7.38 7.37
CA GLU A 264 13.53 8.05 6.55
C GLU A 264 14.93 7.93 7.18
N ASN A 265 15.04 8.10 8.49
CA ASN A 265 16.31 7.96 9.20
C ASN A 265 16.85 6.52 9.15
N LEU A 266 15.98 5.50 9.29
CA LEU A 266 16.37 4.10 9.18
C LEU A 266 16.81 3.71 7.76
N ASN A 267 16.13 4.24 6.73
CA ASN A 267 16.52 4.02 5.34
C ASN A 267 17.92 4.58 5.03
N LYS A 268 18.27 5.75 5.59
CA LYS A 268 19.63 6.31 5.47
C LYS A 268 20.69 5.40 6.11
N MET A 269 20.38 4.79 7.25
CA MET A 269 21.31 3.86 7.92
C MET A 269 21.51 2.56 7.15
N THR A 270 20.43 1.95 6.64
CA THR A 270 20.51 0.66 5.93
C THR A 270 21.22 0.75 4.57
N ASN A 271 21.22 1.92 3.93
CA ASN A 271 21.96 2.17 2.68
C ASN A 271 23.49 2.19 2.84
N THR A 272 24.01 2.16 4.08
CA THR A 272 25.47 2.12 4.34
C THR A 272 26.07 0.70 4.28
N THR A 273 25.22 -0.34 4.27
CA THR A 273 25.65 -1.75 4.15
C THR A 273 25.55 -2.20 2.70
N LEU A 274 26.52 -1.81 1.89
CA LEU A 274 26.58 -2.16 0.46
C LEU A 274 27.31 -3.49 0.27
N ARG A 275 26.66 -4.44 -0.38
CA ARG A 275 27.26 -5.69 -0.87
C ARG A 275 27.41 -5.59 -2.39
N SER A 276 28.44 -6.22 -2.98
CA SER A 276 28.79 -6.07 -4.40
C SER A 276 27.69 -6.57 -5.35
N GLU A 277 26.87 -7.52 -4.90
CA GLU A 277 25.73 -8.08 -5.62
C GLU A 277 24.46 -7.20 -5.56
N THR A 278 24.46 -6.13 -4.76
CA THR A 278 23.29 -5.25 -4.61
C THR A 278 23.38 -4.02 -5.48
N PHE A 279 22.23 -3.50 -5.92
CA PHE A 279 22.12 -2.25 -6.65
C PHE A 279 20.82 -1.53 -6.29
N LEU A 280 20.74 -0.23 -6.61
CA LEU A 280 19.55 0.59 -6.39
C LEU A 280 18.82 0.81 -7.71
N THR A 281 17.49 0.73 -7.68
CA THR A 281 16.63 1.23 -8.75
C THR A 281 16.65 2.76 -8.79
N GLN A 282 16.07 3.36 -9.84
CA GLN A 282 16.04 4.82 -9.98
C GLN A 282 15.25 5.54 -8.87
N ASN A 283 14.33 4.85 -8.18
CA ASN A 283 13.63 5.37 -7.00
C ASN A 283 14.24 4.91 -5.66
N GLY A 284 15.46 4.36 -5.68
CA GLY A 284 16.22 4.02 -4.47
C GLY A 284 15.82 2.70 -3.79
N GLN A 285 15.04 1.83 -4.44
CA GLN A 285 14.78 0.49 -3.93
C GLN A 285 16.00 -0.40 -4.14
N ARG A 286 16.38 -1.17 -3.12
CA ARG A 286 17.54 -2.06 -3.19
C ARG A 286 17.14 -3.44 -3.72
N LEU A 287 17.82 -3.88 -4.78
CA LEU A 287 17.70 -5.21 -5.36
C LEU A 287 19.03 -5.96 -5.22
N THR A 288 18.97 -7.29 -5.34
CA THR A 288 20.14 -8.17 -5.32
C THR A 288 20.16 -9.05 -6.56
N ARG A 289 21.33 -9.19 -7.19
CA ARG A 289 21.51 -10.10 -8.33
C ARG A 289 21.63 -11.53 -7.83
N ILE A 290 20.96 -12.46 -8.52
CA ILE A 290 21.25 -13.88 -8.35
C ILE A 290 22.65 -14.14 -8.93
N PRO A 291 23.60 -14.72 -8.16
CA PRO A 291 24.95 -14.95 -8.65
C PRO A 291 25.00 -15.83 -9.91
N THR A 292 25.84 -15.46 -10.87
CA THR A 292 25.93 -16.09 -12.20
C THR A 292 26.51 -17.51 -12.21
N HIS A 293 27.04 -17.99 -11.08
CA HIS A 293 27.53 -19.36 -10.96
C HIS A 293 26.41 -20.39 -10.76
N TYR A 294 25.19 -19.95 -10.42
CA TYR A 294 24.01 -20.80 -10.41
C TYR A 294 23.46 -20.97 -11.83
N LYS A 295 23.16 -22.21 -12.23
CA LYS A 295 22.61 -22.52 -13.57
C LYS A 295 21.08 -22.49 -13.62
N ASP A 296 20.45 -23.02 -12.59
CA ASP A 296 18.99 -23.08 -12.44
C ASP A 296 18.67 -22.88 -10.94
N PRO A 297 18.72 -21.64 -10.45
CA PRO A 297 18.60 -21.34 -9.03
C PRO A 297 17.18 -21.62 -8.54
N VAL A 298 17.06 -22.42 -7.47
CA VAL A 298 15.80 -22.58 -6.74
C VAL A 298 15.79 -21.57 -5.60
N LEU A 299 14.72 -20.78 -5.50
CA LEU A 299 14.55 -19.85 -4.39
C LEU A 299 14.10 -20.61 -3.14
N VAL A 300 14.83 -20.40 -2.05
CA VAL A 300 14.47 -20.87 -0.71
C VAL A 300 14.19 -19.64 0.16
N ILE A 301 13.13 -19.70 0.95
CA ILE A 301 12.74 -18.65 1.88
C ILE A 301 12.73 -19.25 3.28
N GLY A 302 13.51 -18.66 4.17
CA GLY A 302 13.40 -18.87 5.61
C GLY A 302 12.62 -17.72 6.24
N THR A 303 11.68 -18.03 7.13
CA THR A 303 10.98 -17.04 7.95
C THR A 303 11.06 -17.47 9.40
N ASP A 304 11.44 -16.55 10.28
CA ASP A 304 11.49 -16.82 11.71
C ASP A 304 11.17 -15.55 12.52
N GLY A 305 10.77 -15.75 13.76
CA GLY A 305 10.51 -14.69 14.72
C GLY A 305 11.40 -14.83 15.94
N VAL A 306 11.85 -13.69 16.49
CA VAL A 306 12.64 -13.66 17.73
C VAL A 306 11.84 -14.05 18.98
N GLY A 307 10.52 -14.17 18.86
CA GLY A 307 9.63 -14.56 19.94
C GLY A 307 9.75 -13.65 21.17
N THR A 308 9.62 -14.27 22.36
CA THR A 308 9.65 -13.57 23.65
C THR A 308 11.03 -12.95 23.98
N LYS A 309 12.09 -13.27 23.22
CA LYS A 309 13.41 -12.66 23.39
C LYS A 309 13.35 -11.13 23.30
N ILE A 310 12.43 -10.59 22.48
CA ILE A 310 12.21 -9.15 22.36
C ILE A 310 11.83 -8.49 23.69
N LYS A 311 11.03 -9.17 24.53
CA LYS A 311 10.62 -8.65 25.84
C LYS A 311 11.80 -8.56 26.81
N ILE A 312 12.66 -9.57 26.81
CA ILE A 312 13.87 -9.58 27.64
C ILE A 312 14.80 -8.45 27.20
N ALA A 313 15.05 -8.33 25.89
CA ALA A 313 15.90 -7.28 25.35
C ALA A 313 15.41 -5.86 25.68
N GLN A 314 14.10 -5.64 25.63
CA GLN A 314 13.49 -4.37 26.05
C GLN A 314 13.69 -4.10 27.55
N GLN A 315 13.49 -5.11 28.41
CA GLN A 315 13.65 -4.97 29.86
C GLN A 315 15.11 -4.73 30.27
N THR A 316 16.07 -5.29 29.54
CA THR A 316 17.50 -5.12 29.82
C THR A 316 18.15 -4.01 29.00
N ASN A 317 17.40 -3.35 28.11
CA ASN A 317 17.90 -2.38 27.13
C ASN A 317 19.04 -2.92 26.22
N LEU A 318 19.05 -4.24 25.97
CA LEU A 318 20.05 -4.94 25.13
C LEU A 318 19.45 -5.35 23.79
N ASN A 319 19.06 -4.35 22.99
CA ASN A 319 18.33 -4.56 21.73
C ASN A 319 19.23 -4.89 20.53
N SER A 320 20.54 -4.61 20.62
CA SER A 320 21.46 -4.65 19.48
C SER A 320 21.68 -6.04 18.86
N THR A 321 21.47 -7.11 19.64
CA THR A 321 21.72 -8.49 19.18
C THR A 321 20.46 -9.22 18.74
N VAL A 322 19.27 -8.73 19.09
CA VAL A 322 18.00 -9.42 18.81
C VAL A 322 17.78 -9.61 17.31
N GLY A 323 18.15 -8.61 16.50
CA GLY A 323 18.00 -8.67 15.04
C GLY A 323 18.86 -9.73 14.36
N ILE A 324 19.94 -10.21 15.00
CA ILE A 324 20.81 -11.25 14.43
C ILE A 324 20.04 -12.56 14.30
N ASP A 325 19.19 -12.89 15.27
CA ASP A 325 18.40 -14.12 15.29
C ASP A 325 17.47 -14.22 14.07
N LEU A 326 16.95 -13.10 13.56
CA LEU A 326 16.12 -13.08 12.36
C LEU A 326 16.87 -13.57 11.10
N THR A 327 18.20 -13.51 11.11
CA THR A 327 19.06 -13.98 10.01
C THR A 327 19.70 -15.33 10.27
N ALA A 328 19.59 -15.87 11.48
CA ALA A 328 20.19 -17.16 11.84
C ALA A 328 19.60 -18.31 11.01
N MET A 329 18.33 -18.21 10.64
CA MET A 329 17.67 -19.22 9.81
C MET A 329 18.13 -19.24 8.34
N CYS A 330 19.02 -18.33 7.93
CA CYS A 330 19.71 -18.43 6.63
C CYS A 330 20.61 -19.67 6.54
N GLU A 331 20.97 -20.31 7.65
CA GLU A 331 21.78 -21.55 7.65
C GLU A 331 21.04 -22.76 7.03
N MET A 332 19.71 -22.70 6.94
CA MET A 332 18.87 -23.73 6.33
C MET A 332 18.52 -23.45 4.86
N ILE A 333 19.12 -22.41 4.26
CA ILE A 333 18.85 -21.90 2.89
C ILE A 333 20.01 -22.24 1.95
#